data_AF-A0AAN9B956-F1
#
_entry.id   AF-A0AAN9B956-F1
#
_cell.length_a   1.000
_cell.length_b   1.000
_cell.length_c   1.000
_cell.angle_alpha   90.00
_cell.angle_beta   90.00
_cell.angle_gamma   90.00
#
_symmetry.space_group_name_H-M   'P 1'
#
loop_
_entity.id
_entity.type
_entity.pdbx_description
1 polymer ?
#
loop_
_entity_poly.entity_id
_entity_poly.type
_entity_poly.pdbx_seq_one_letter_code
_entity_poly.pdbx_strand_id
1 'polypeptide(L)'
;MFTKMAKMKRKAHVSDTGSPKNGKAPPKKKGKWTNKTRVLVFSSRGVAYRARHLMQDLRKLMPNSKTESKMDRKDQLMVINEICDMKNCDKCIFFEAKKKEDLYMWVSNVPRGPSCKFLVENVHTMMELKMTGNCLATSRPILSFDKAFDGTAHLKLMKELFIQVFGTPNFHPKSQPFFDRVLTFSLDSDRIFVRHFQIVEEDGSLAEIGPRFALNPIRMFEGSFGGATLYQNPHYVPPNAYRRERRMEASVKYKNRIEHKKGKVRPEKSYSLDPLDDVFATQMEESESE
;
A
#
# COMPACT_ATOMS: atom_id res chain seq x y z
N MET A 1 56.70 -42.57 46.09
CA MET A 1 55.48 -42.65 45.24
C MET A 1 55.09 -41.25 44.78
N PHE A 2 55.23 -41.01 43.48
CA PHE A 2 54.56 -40.02 42.62
C PHE A 2 54.35 -38.56 43.10
N THR A 3 55.32 -37.72 42.77
CA THR A 3 55.18 -36.28 42.54
C THR A 3 54.38 -36.03 41.25
N LYS A 4 53.16 -35.46 41.34
CA LYS A 4 52.41 -34.95 40.17
C LYS A 4 52.84 -33.51 39.87
N MET A 5 53.73 -33.34 38.91
CA MET A 5 54.01 -32.05 38.27
C MET A 5 52.87 -31.66 37.32
N ALA A 6 52.22 -30.52 37.58
CA ALA A 6 51.25 -29.90 36.69
C ALA A 6 51.97 -29.25 35.50
N LYS A 7 51.66 -29.72 34.28
CA LYS A 7 52.20 -29.20 33.02
C LYS A 7 51.47 -27.90 32.64
N MET A 8 52.05 -26.75 32.98
CA MET A 8 51.57 -25.43 32.54
C MET A 8 51.99 -25.19 31.08
N LYS A 9 51.05 -25.34 30.13
CA LYS A 9 51.26 -24.97 28.72
C LYS A 9 51.27 -23.44 28.58
N ARG A 10 52.46 -22.84 28.51
CA ARG A 10 52.64 -21.46 28.03
C ARG A 10 52.37 -21.42 26.52
N LYS A 11 51.34 -20.70 26.09
CA LYS A 11 51.15 -20.31 24.68
C LYS A 11 52.15 -19.19 24.37
N ALA A 12 53.10 -19.45 23.47
CA ALA A 12 53.99 -18.44 22.94
C ALA A 12 53.17 -17.43 22.11
N HIS A 13 53.24 -16.16 22.50
CA HIS A 13 52.74 -15.03 21.73
C HIS A 13 53.79 -14.70 20.66
N VAL A 14 53.64 -15.24 19.46
CA VAL A 14 54.45 -14.84 18.32
C VAL A 14 53.90 -13.49 17.84
N SER A 15 54.68 -12.43 18.02
CA SER A 15 54.46 -11.11 17.45
C SER A 15 54.85 -11.14 15.97
N ASP A 16 53.87 -11.32 15.08
CA ASP A 16 54.07 -11.20 13.64
C ASP A 16 54.06 -9.71 13.26
N THR A 17 55.25 -9.09 13.23
CA THR A 17 55.46 -7.76 12.64
C THR A 17 55.65 -7.92 11.13
N GLY A 18 54.57 -8.23 10.43
CA GLY A 18 54.46 -8.19 8.98
C GLY A 18 53.79 -6.91 8.52
N SER A 19 54.57 -5.91 8.12
CA SER A 19 54.07 -4.70 7.46
C SER A 19 53.37 -5.06 6.13
N PRO A 20 52.12 -4.64 5.87
CA PRO A 20 51.45 -4.94 4.62
C PRO A 20 52.04 -4.12 3.48
N LYS A 21 52.83 -4.79 2.63
CA LYS A 21 53.11 -4.31 1.27
C LYS A 21 51.83 -4.52 0.44
N ASN A 22 51.36 -3.42 -0.16
CA ASN A 22 50.19 -3.24 -1.05
C ASN A 22 49.01 -2.55 -0.35
N GLY A 23 48.75 -1.30 -0.77
CA GLY A 23 47.69 -0.40 -0.31
C GLY A 23 46.26 -0.85 -0.60
N LYS A 24 45.92 -2.11 -0.32
CA LYS A 24 44.52 -2.55 -0.23
C LYS A 24 44.11 -2.50 1.23
N ALA A 25 43.14 -1.63 1.53
CA ALA A 25 42.51 -1.58 2.84
C ALA A 25 42.10 -3.00 3.28
N PRO A 26 42.27 -3.36 4.57
CA PRO A 26 41.91 -4.68 5.05
C PRO A 26 40.43 -4.98 4.71
N PRO A 27 40.07 -6.22 4.32
CA PRO A 27 38.69 -6.56 4.03
C PRO A 27 37.85 -6.26 5.28
N LYS A 28 36.91 -5.31 5.16
CA LYS A 28 36.00 -4.95 6.25
C LYS A 28 35.38 -6.23 6.79
N LYS A 29 35.60 -6.54 8.08
CA LYS A 29 35.00 -7.70 8.74
C LYS A 29 33.49 -7.68 8.44
N LYS A 30 32.96 -8.74 7.83
CA LYS A 30 31.52 -8.86 7.59
C LYS A 30 30.82 -8.74 8.94
N GLY A 31 30.03 -7.68 9.12
CA GLY A 31 29.28 -7.50 10.35
C GLY A 31 28.30 -8.65 10.54
N LYS A 32 28.01 -9.00 11.79
CA LYS A 32 27.07 -10.07 12.11
C LYS A 32 25.64 -9.58 11.86
N TRP A 33 24.82 -10.42 11.24
CA TRP A 33 23.39 -10.19 11.11
C TRP A 33 22.72 -10.35 12.50
N THR A 34 22.51 -9.22 13.18
CA THR A 34 21.96 -9.17 14.55
C THR A 34 20.43 -9.15 14.55
N ASN A 35 19.81 -8.33 13.70
CA ASN A 35 18.37 -8.19 13.61
C ASN A 35 17.76 -9.18 12.59
N LYS A 36 17.36 -10.38 13.05
CA LYS A 36 16.90 -11.47 12.17
C LYS A 36 15.43 -11.37 11.74
N THR A 37 14.95 -10.18 11.36
CA THR A 37 13.54 -10.02 10.96
C THR A 37 13.24 -10.66 9.61
N ARG A 38 12.06 -11.28 9.53
CA ARG A 38 11.48 -11.77 8.28
C ARG A 38 10.05 -11.28 8.13
N VAL A 39 9.69 -10.90 6.91
CA VAL A 39 8.38 -10.32 6.59
C VAL A 39 7.60 -11.28 5.70
N LEU A 40 6.47 -11.78 6.17
CA LEU A 40 5.55 -12.55 5.34
C LEU A 40 4.75 -11.59 4.44
N VAL A 41 4.78 -11.80 3.13
CA VAL A 41 4.00 -10.97 2.18
C VAL A 41 3.12 -11.88 1.35
N PHE A 42 1.81 -11.81 1.53
CA PHE A 42 0.84 -12.63 0.80
C PHE A 42 -0.53 -11.96 0.72
N SER A 43 -1.49 -12.64 0.09
CA SER A 43 -2.79 -12.05 -0.24
C SER A 43 -3.93 -13.04 -0.13
N SER A 44 -5.15 -12.53 0.03
CA SER A 44 -6.37 -13.31 -0.05
C SER A 44 -6.68 -13.73 -1.49
N ARG A 45 -7.59 -14.68 -1.67
CA ARG A 45 -8.10 -15.00 -3.02
C ARG A 45 -8.86 -13.83 -3.65
N GLY A 46 -8.78 -13.75 -4.98
CA GLY A 46 -9.50 -12.77 -5.81
C GLY A 46 -8.95 -11.33 -5.77
N VAL A 47 -7.63 -11.21 -5.64
CA VAL A 47 -6.87 -9.96 -5.79
C VAL A 47 -6.79 -9.56 -7.27
N ALA A 48 -7.02 -8.28 -7.56
CA ALA A 48 -6.96 -7.70 -8.89
C ALA A 48 -5.54 -7.79 -9.51
N TYR A 49 -5.45 -7.64 -10.83
CA TYR A 49 -4.16 -7.68 -11.55
C TYR A 49 -3.13 -6.69 -10.98
N ARG A 50 -3.49 -5.40 -10.85
CA ARG A 50 -2.61 -4.36 -10.32
C ARG A 50 -2.07 -4.69 -8.92
N ALA A 51 -2.95 -5.18 -8.04
CA ALA A 51 -2.60 -5.54 -6.68
C ALA A 51 -1.66 -6.77 -6.61
N ARG A 52 -1.77 -7.71 -7.56
CA ARG A 52 -0.79 -8.82 -7.69
C ARG A 52 0.59 -8.31 -8.06
N HIS A 53 0.68 -7.35 -8.98
CA HIS A 53 1.94 -6.72 -9.36
C HIS A 53 2.54 -5.92 -8.20
N LEU A 54 1.73 -5.11 -7.49
CA LEU A 54 2.18 -4.42 -6.28
C LEU A 54 2.77 -5.39 -5.24
N MET A 55 2.10 -6.51 -4.98
CA MET A 55 2.60 -7.54 -4.06
C MET A 55 3.93 -8.15 -4.53
N GLN A 56 4.07 -8.39 -5.83
CA GLN A 56 5.32 -8.91 -6.42
C GLN A 56 6.44 -7.87 -6.35
N ASP A 57 6.15 -6.60 -6.60
CA ASP A 57 7.11 -5.50 -6.53
C ASP A 57 7.62 -5.36 -5.10
N LEU A 58 6.75 -5.36 -4.08
CA LEU A 58 7.15 -5.35 -2.68
C LEU A 58 8.02 -6.57 -2.29
N ARG A 59 7.71 -7.77 -2.81
CA ARG A 59 8.52 -8.97 -2.58
C ARG A 59 9.92 -8.87 -3.21
N LYS A 60 10.01 -8.27 -4.40
CA LYS A 60 11.30 -8.02 -5.07
C LYS A 60 12.14 -7.00 -4.31
N LEU A 61 11.50 -5.94 -3.82
CA LEU A 61 12.17 -4.89 -3.05
C LEU A 61 12.66 -5.41 -1.69
N MET A 62 11.90 -6.22 -0.97
CA MET A 62 12.27 -6.64 0.39
C MET A 62 13.00 -8.01 0.38
N PRO A 63 14.34 -8.05 0.59
CA PRO A 63 15.10 -9.31 0.51
C PRO A 63 14.82 -10.27 1.68
N ASN A 64 14.32 -9.75 2.80
CA ASN A 64 13.85 -10.49 3.96
C ASN A 64 12.37 -10.92 3.84
N SER A 65 11.74 -10.72 2.67
CA SER A 65 10.38 -11.17 2.44
C SER A 65 10.27 -12.68 2.22
N LYS A 66 9.16 -13.26 2.66
CA LYS A 66 8.76 -14.65 2.44
C LYS A 66 7.41 -14.71 1.76
N THR A 67 7.25 -15.70 0.89
CA THR A 67 6.03 -15.92 0.13
C THR A 67 5.20 -17.03 0.76
N GLU A 68 3.89 -16.84 0.74
CA GLU A 68 2.89 -17.85 1.07
C GLU A 68 1.86 -18.01 -0.05
N SER A 69 1.19 -19.16 -0.04
CA SER A 69 -0.02 -19.41 -0.81
C SER A 69 -1.14 -18.42 -0.45
N LYS A 70 -2.14 -18.29 -1.33
CA LYS A 70 -3.24 -17.35 -1.10
C LYS A 70 -4.25 -17.94 -0.13
N MET A 71 -4.54 -17.20 0.94
CA MET A 71 -5.54 -17.56 1.94
C MET A 71 -6.96 -17.43 1.38
N ASP A 72 -7.86 -18.29 1.86
CA ASP A 72 -9.26 -18.22 1.45
C ASP A 72 -9.99 -17.06 2.13
N ARG A 73 -11.07 -16.57 1.53
CA ARG A 73 -11.80 -15.41 2.05
C ARG A 73 -12.62 -15.70 3.29
N LYS A 74 -12.90 -16.99 3.55
CA LYS A 74 -13.69 -17.46 4.69
C LYS A 74 -12.84 -17.68 5.94
N ASP A 75 -11.52 -17.78 5.76
CA ASP A 75 -10.61 -18.07 6.86
C ASP A 75 -10.52 -16.88 7.82
N GLN A 76 -10.33 -17.18 9.10
CA GLN A 76 -10.15 -16.15 10.11
C GLN A 76 -8.75 -15.54 10.01
N LEU A 77 -8.65 -14.23 10.26
CA LEU A 77 -7.36 -13.52 10.19
C LEU A 77 -6.35 -14.00 11.25
N MET A 78 -6.80 -14.65 12.32
CA MET A 78 -5.89 -15.21 13.34
C MET A 78 -5.01 -16.34 12.81
N VAL A 79 -5.46 -17.08 11.77
CA VAL A 79 -4.67 -18.13 11.10
C VAL A 79 -3.39 -17.56 10.49
N ILE A 80 -3.34 -16.25 10.19
CA ILE A 80 -2.14 -15.59 9.68
C ILE A 80 -0.98 -15.67 10.69
N ASN A 81 -1.28 -15.65 11.99
CA ASN A 81 -0.26 -15.76 13.03
C ASN A 81 0.39 -17.15 12.99
N GLU A 82 -0.40 -18.21 12.86
CA GLU A 82 0.10 -19.59 12.74
C GLU A 82 0.97 -19.78 11.50
N ILE A 83 0.54 -19.21 10.36
CA ILE A 83 1.32 -19.23 9.11
C ILE A 83 2.68 -18.53 9.30
N CYS A 84 2.67 -17.38 9.98
CA CYS A 84 3.90 -16.66 10.28
C CYS A 84 4.82 -17.45 11.21
N ASP A 85 4.29 -18.14 12.21
CA ASP A 85 5.06 -19.00 13.12
C ASP A 85 5.69 -20.18 12.37
N MET A 86 4.92 -20.88 11.51
CA MET A 86 5.44 -21.96 10.66
C MET A 86 6.57 -21.49 9.73
N LYS A 87 6.50 -20.26 9.23
CA LYS A 87 7.53 -19.65 8.36
C LYS A 87 8.59 -18.86 9.14
N ASN A 88 8.51 -18.83 10.46
CA ASN A 88 9.36 -18.05 11.36
C ASN A 88 9.48 -16.58 10.89
N CYS A 89 8.33 -15.92 10.69
CA CYS A 89 8.22 -14.52 10.29
C CYS A 89 7.69 -13.67 11.45
N ASP A 90 8.42 -12.62 11.81
CA ASP A 90 8.04 -11.74 12.93
C ASP A 90 7.09 -10.60 12.50
N LYS A 91 6.91 -10.44 11.19
CA LYS A 91 6.22 -9.33 10.55
C LYS A 91 5.39 -9.84 9.40
N CYS A 92 4.26 -9.20 9.14
CA CYS A 92 3.35 -9.60 8.07
C CYS A 92 2.77 -8.40 7.32
N ILE A 93 2.74 -8.50 5.99
CA ILE A 93 1.94 -7.69 5.09
C ILE A 93 0.92 -8.60 4.41
N PHE A 94 -0.36 -8.37 4.69
CA PHE A 94 -1.45 -9.15 4.12
C PHE A 94 -2.36 -8.27 3.26
N PHE A 95 -2.54 -8.65 2.00
CA PHE A 95 -3.45 -7.99 1.07
C PHE A 95 -4.82 -8.66 1.07
N GLU A 96 -5.83 -7.95 1.56
CA GLU A 96 -7.23 -8.38 1.59
C GLU A 96 -7.98 -7.75 0.41
N ALA A 97 -8.41 -8.55 -0.55
CA ALA A 97 -9.17 -8.08 -1.71
C ALA A 97 -10.67 -8.31 -1.54
N LYS A 98 -11.46 -7.22 -1.59
CA LYS A 98 -12.92 -7.28 -1.57
C LYS A 98 -13.51 -6.88 -2.92
N LYS A 99 -14.57 -7.59 -3.33
CA LYS A 99 -15.32 -7.35 -4.57
C LYS A 99 -14.46 -7.28 -5.85
N LYS A 100 -13.25 -7.83 -5.83
CA LYS A 100 -12.25 -7.79 -6.93
C LYS A 100 -11.81 -6.37 -7.36
N GLU A 101 -12.18 -5.34 -6.60
CA GLU A 101 -11.87 -3.93 -6.88
C GLU A 101 -11.15 -3.28 -5.70
N ASP A 102 -11.68 -3.46 -4.48
CA ASP A 102 -11.16 -2.81 -3.29
C ASP A 102 -9.99 -3.60 -2.72
N LEU A 103 -8.87 -2.91 -2.48
CA LEU A 103 -7.67 -3.48 -1.88
C LEU A 103 -7.46 -2.90 -0.48
N TYR A 104 -7.44 -3.79 0.51
CA TYR A 104 -7.04 -3.47 1.87
C TYR A 104 -5.67 -4.08 2.13
N MET A 105 -4.83 -3.37 2.88
CA MET A 105 -3.54 -3.84 3.31
C MET A 105 -3.48 -3.84 4.83
N TRP A 106 -3.10 -4.99 5.37
CA TRP A 106 -2.80 -5.16 6.77
C TRP A 106 -1.30 -5.20 6.94
N VAL A 107 -0.79 -4.43 7.90
CA VAL A 107 0.60 -4.45 8.31
C VAL A 107 0.62 -4.79 9.80
N SER A 108 1.32 -5.85 10.18
CA SER A 108 1.30 -6.36 11.55
C SER A 108 2.66 -6.86 12.03
N ASN A 109 2.91 -6.69 13.31
CA ASN A 109 3.92 -7.42 14.06
C ASN A 109 3.31 -8.69 14.64
N VAL A 110 3.89 -9.85 14.34
CA VAL A 110 3.38 -11.15 14.79
C VAL A 110 4.25 -11.70 15.92
N PRO A 111 3.70 -12.37 16.95
CA PRO A 111 2.28 -12.61 17.23
C PRO A 111 1.60 -11.53 18.10
N ARG A 112 2.40 -10.67 18.76
CA ARG A 112 1.89 -9.75 19.79
C ARG A 112 1.13 -8.53 19.27
N GLY A 113 1.31 -8.14 18.01
CA GLY A 113 0.84 -6.86 17.48
C GLY A 113 1.89 -5.74 17.63
N PRO A 114 1.57 -4.51 17.23
CA PRO A 114 0.27 -4.03 16.77
C PRO A 114 -0.03 -4.39 15.31
N SER A 115 -1.29 -4.23 14.92
CA SER A 115 -1.72 -4.36 13.52
C SER A 115 -2.46 -3.13 13.03
N CYS A 116 -2.18 -2.73 11.79
CA CYS A 116 -2.79 -1.56 11.16
C CYS A 116 -3.46 -1.96 9.85
N LYS A 117 -4.71 -1.53 9.68
CA LYS A 117 -5.49 -1.75 8.46
C LYS A 117 -5.56 -0.47 7.64
N PHE A 118 -5.20 -0.57 6.37
CA PHE A 118 -5.23 0.52 5.40
C PHE A 118 -6.12 0.16 4.21
N LEU A 119 -6.80 1.14 3.64
CA LEU A 119 -7.31 1.08 2.27
C LEU A 119 -6.18 1.53 1.33
N VAL A 120 -5.88 0.74 0.31
CA VAL A 120 -4.85 1.07 -0.67
C VAL A 120 -5.49 1.76 -1.87
N GLU A 121 -5.05 2.97 -2.17
CA GLU A 121 -5.53 3.80 -3.27
C GLU A 121 -4.36 4.15 -4.22
N ASN A 122 -4.67 4.60 -5.44
CA ASN A 122 -3.69 5.12 -6.42
C ASN A 122 -2.45 4.23 -6.63
N VAL A 123 -2.68 2.93 -6.84
CA VAL A 123 -1.60 1.95 -7.07
C VAL A 123 -1.06 2.10 -8.49
N HIS A 124 0.23 2.42 -8.57
CA HIS A 124 1.06 2.45 -9.76
C HIS A 124 2.21 1.45 -9.57
N THR A 125 2.32 0.48 -10.49
CA THR A 125 3.32 -0.60 -10.38
C THR A 125 4.64 -0.20 -11.04
N MET A 126 5.72 -0.95 -10.78
CA MET A 126 7.03 -0.69 -11.41
C MET A 126 7.00 -0.84 -12.95
N MET A 127 6.02 -1.54 -13.50
CA MET A 127 5.91 -1.78 -14.94
C MET A 127 5.24 -0.61 -15.70
N GLU A 128 4.82 0.45 -15.01
CA GLU A 128 4.21 1.60 -15.68
C GLU A 128 5.26 2.46 -16.38
N LEU A 129 4.97 2.86 -17.63
CA LEU A 129 5.91 3.55 -18.54
C LEU A 129 6.50 4.86 -17.99
N LYS A 130 5.85 5.50 -17.02
CA LYS A 130 6.29 6.77 -16.44
C LYS A 130 7.41 6.63 -15.39
N MET A 131 7.74 5.40 -14.99
CA MET A 131 8.81 5.14 -14.03
C MET A 131 10.10 4.83 -14.77
N THR A 132 11.04 5.77 -14.76
CA THR A 132 12.31 5.68 -15.52
C THR A 132 13.48 5.19 -14.68
N GLY A 133 13.34 5.19 -13.34
CA GLY A 133 14.39 4.74 -12.43
C GLY A 133 14.54 3.23 -12.38
N ASN A 134 15.73 2.77 -12.02
CA ASN A 134 16.04 1.36 -11.73
C ASN A 134 16.78 1.27 -10.40
N CYS A 135 16.64 0.18 -9.64
CA CYS A 135 17.48 0.00 -8.47
C CYS A 135 17.94 -1.45 -8.31
N LEU A 136 19.02 -1.60 -7.57
CA LEU A 136 19.46 -2.89 -7.06
C LEU A 136 18.33 -3.53 -6.24
N ALA A 137 17.81 -4.65 -6.73
CA ALA A 137 16.60 -5.30 -6.21
C ALA A 137 16.67 -5.54 -4.69
N THR A 138 17.84 -5.95 -4.18
CA THR A 138 18.03 -6.31 -2.76
C THR A 138 18.88 -5.31 -1.97
N SER A 139 19.02 -4.08 -2.46
CA SER A 139 19.69 -3.00 -1.70
C SER A 139 18.88 -2.62 -0.46
N ARG A 140 19.55 -2.04 0.55
CA ARG A 140 18.85 -1.55 1.75
C ARG A 140 18.23 -0.19 1.44
N PRO A 141 16.92 0.00 1.60
CA PRO A 141 16.30 1.31 1.34
C PRO A 141 16.63 2.28 2.48
N ILE A 142 16.79 3.55 2.12
CA ILE A 142 16.68 4.66 3.08
C ILE A 142 15.18 4.95 3.25
N LEU A 143 14.70 5.00 4.48
CA LEU A 143 13.31 5.33 4.78
C LEU A 143 13.23 6.81 5.14
N SER A 144 12.53 7.59 4.32
CA SER A 144 12.26 9.00 4.55
C SER A 144 10.83 9.17 5.05
N PHE A 145 10.66 9.83 6.19
CA PHE A 145 9.35 10.11 6.78
C PHE A 145 9.15 11.62 6.89
N ASP A 146 7.96 12.06 6.54
CA ASP A 146 7.53 13.44 6.79
C ASP A 146 7.48 13.74 8.31
N LYS A 147 7.77 14.99 8.67
CA LYS A 147 7.77 15.48 10.05
C LYS A 147 6.39 15.35 10.70
N ALA A 148 5.32 15.36 9.90
CA ALA A 148 3.95 15.16 10.39
C ALA A 148 3.77 13.84 11.16
N PHE A 149 4.57 12.80 10.85
CA PHE A 149 4.50 11.53 11.57
C PHE A 149 4.92 11.62 13.04
N ASP A 150 5.68 12.65 13.43
CA ASP A 150 6.11 12.88 14.80
C ASP A 150 5.10 13.73 15.60
N GLY A 151 3.98 14.13 15.01
CA GLY A 151 2.93 14.91 15.65
C GLY A 151 2.06 14.08 16.61
N THR A 152 1.34 13.11 16.08
CA THR A 152 0.34 12.33 16.85
C THR A 152 0.86 10.95 17.26
N ALA A 153 0.37 10.42 18.38
CA ALA A 153 0.81 9.12 18.90
C ALA A 153 0.53 7.96 17.93
N HIS A 154 -0.62 7.97 17.25
CA HIS A 154 -0.97 6.93 16.27
C HIS A 154 -0.05 6.98 15.05
N LEU A 155 0.36 8.17 14.57
CA LEU A 155 1.32 8.28 13.46
C LEU A 155 2.72 7.85 13.86
N LYS A 156 3.18 8.16 15.08
CA LYS A 156 4.46 7.65 15.61
C LYS A 156 4.50 6.13 15.64
N LEU A 157 3.39 5.50 16.07
CA LEU A 157 3.27 4.05 16.08
C LEU A 157 3.26 3.46 14.66
N MET A 158 2.57 4.11 13.71
CA MET A 158 2.61 3.71 12.29
C MET A 158 4.02 3.86 11.70
N LYS A 159 4.72 4.96 12.01
CA LYS A 159 6.10 5.21 11.58
C LYS A 159 7.03 4.08 12.06
N GLU A 160 6.97 3.74 13.34
CA GLU A 160 7.77 2.64 13.89
C GLU A 160 7.42 1.29 13.25
N LEU A 161 6.13 1.01 13.04
CA LEU A 161 5.69 -0.20 12.35
C LEU A 161 6.24 -0.27 10.91
N PHE A 162 6.21 0.84 10.17
CA PHE A 162 6.76 0.90 8.82
C PHE A 162 8.28 0.78 8.78
N ILE A 163 9.00 1.34 9.75
CA ILE A 163 10.45 1.17 9.89
C ILE A 163 10.79 -0.32 10.03
N GLN A 164 10.06 -1.04 10.88
CA GLN A 164 10.31 -2.46 11.14
C GLN A 164 9.94 -3.37 9.96
N VAL A 165 8.91 -3.00 9.19
CA VAL A 165 8.37 -3.83 8.10
C VAL A 165 9.08 -3.56 6.77
N PHE A 166 9.24 -2.30 6.38
CA PHE A 166 9.89 -1.93 5.11
C PHE A 166 11.41 -1.82 5.24
N GLY A 167 11.93 -1.78 6.47
CA GLY A 167 13.36 -1.81 6.75
C GLY A 167 13.99 -3.16 6.44
N THR A 168 15.14 -3.13 5.75
CA THR A 168 15.97 -4.32 5.54
C THR A 168 17.05 -4.41 6.62
N PRO A 169 17.15 -5.54 7.35
CA PRO A 169 18.19 -5.73 8.35
C PRO A 169 19.61 -5.52 7.83
N ASN A 170 20.47 -4.97 8.68
CA ASN A 170 21.87 -4.83 8.34
C ASN A 170 22.54 -6.20 8.24
N PHE A 171 23.38 -6.38 7.21
CA PHE A 171 24.06 -7.64 6.89
C PHE A 171 23.14 -8.84 6.61
N HIS A 172 21.91 -8.60 6.14
CA HIS A 172 21.05 -9.69 5.68
C HIS A 172 21.77 -10.47 4.54
N PRO A 173 21.74 -11.82 4.50
CA PRO A 173 22.54 -12.59 3.55
C PRO A 173 22.31 -12.24 2.06
N LYS A 174 21.10 -11.78 1.74
CA LYS A 174 20.72 -11.35 0.39
C LYS A 174 20.86 -9.84 0.15
N SER A 175 21.11 -9.04 1.20
CA SER A 175 21.19 -7.59 1.05
C SER A 175 22.52 -7.19 0.43
N GLN A 176 22.46 -6.31 -0.55
CA GLN A 176 23.66 -5.70 -1.11
C GLN A 176 24.17 -4.55 -0.22
N PRO A 177 25.48 -4.27 -0.22
CA PRO A 177 26.09 -3.31 0.70
C PRO A 177 25.78 -1.84 0.37
N PHE A 178 25.34 -1.54 -0.86
CA PHE A 178 25.11 -0.18 -1.35
C PHE A 178 23.68 0.30 -1.04
N PHE A 179 23.56 1.62 -0.86
CA PHE A 179 22.29 2.32 -0.75
C PHE A 179 22.01 2.98 -2.10
N ASP A 180 20.98 2.53 -2.79
CA ASP A 180 20.67 2.93 -4.16
C ASP A 180 19.26 3.52 -4.29
N ARG A 181 18.47 3.46 -3.21
CA ARG A 181 17.06 3.81 -3.25
C ARG A 181 16.53 4.36 -1.94
N VAL A 182 15.51 5.21 -2.07
CA VAL A 182 14.79 5.86 -0.98
C VAL A 182 13.32 5.51 -1.08
N LEU A 183 12.75 5.04 0.03
CA LEU A 183 11.31 4.87 0.20
C LEU A 183 10.79 6.02 1.06
N THR A 184 9.93 6.84 0.48
CA THR A 184 9.41 8.06 1.11
C THR A 184 7.96 7.86 1.54
N PHE A 185 7.65 8.25 2.77
CA PHE A 185 6.32 8.28 3.36
C PHE A 185 5.94 9.74 3.65
N SER A 186 5.08 10.30 2.81
CA SER A 186 4.56 11.66 2.99
C SER A 186 3.10 11.61 3.42
N LEU A 187 2.72 12.43 4.42
CA LEU A 187 1.34 12.51 4.88
C LEU A 187 0.68 13.73 4.24
N ASP A 188 -0.38 13.52 3.48
CA ASP A 188 -1.20 14.59 2.94
C ASP A 188 -2.67 14.20 2.99
N SER A 189 -3.51 15.09 3.53
CA SER A 189 -4.96 14.89 3.63
C SER A 189 -5.36 13.55 4.27
N ASP A 190 -4.73 13.20 5.40
CA ASP A 190 -4.87 11.92 6.13
C ASP A 190 -4.56 10.66 5.31
N ARG A 191 -3.91 10.82 4.15
CA ARG A 191 -3.41 9.72 3.32
C ARG A 191 -1.89 9.70 3.38
N ILE A 192 -1.35 8.49 3.50
CA ILE A 192 0.08 8.26 3.49
C ILE A 192 0.46 7.86 2.06
N PHE A 193 1.16 8.75 1.37
CA PHE A 193 1.69 8.46 0.05
C PHE A 193 3.06 7.79 0.20
N VAL A 194 3.17 6.60 -0.38
CA VAL A 194 4.41 5.84 -0.47
C VAL A 194 4.97 6.00 -1.86
N ARG A 195 6.18 6.55 -1.95
CA ARG A 195 6.92 6.73 -3.21
C ARG A 195 8.29 6.13 -3.12
N HIS A 196 8.77 5.59 -4.24
CA HIS A 196 10.02 4.87 -4.32
C HIS A 196 10.92 5.49 -5.39
N PHE A 197 12.10 5.94 -4.96
CA PHE A 197 13.05 6.68 -5.77
C PHE A 197 14.41 5.98 -5.82
N GLN A 198 15.05 6.06 -6.97
CA GLN A 198 16.47 5.76 -7.18
C GLN A 198 17.30 6.98 -6.80
N ILE A 199 18.48 6.76 -6.23
CA ILE A 199 19.52 7.77 -6.09
C ILE A 199 20.38 7.71 -7.36
N VAL A 200 20.29 8.72 -8.24
CA VAL A 200 20.91 8.67 -9.58
C VAL A 200 22.34 9.21 -9.56
N GLU A 201 22.55 10.36 -8.93
CA GLU A 201 23.85 11.03 -8.87
C GLU A 201 24.33 11.20 -7.43
N GLU A 202 25.63 11.40 -7.26
CA GLU A 202 26.23 11.72 -5.94
C GLU A 202 25.71 13.05 -5.37
N ASP A 203 25.18 13.93 -6.24
CA ASP A 203 24.54 15.21 -5.89
C ASP A 203 23.14 15.04 -5.25
N GLY A 204 22.62 13.81 -5.20
CA GLY A 204 21.35 13.49 -4.54
C GLY A 204 20.10 13.64 -5.42
N SER A 205 20.26 13.67 -6.74
CA SER A 205 19.13 13.64 -7.68
C SER A 205 18.35 12.32 -7.59
N LEU A 206 17.01 12.41 -7.62
CA LEU A 206 16.11 11.29 -7.42
C LEU A 206 15.27 11.01 -8.67
N ALA A 207 15.25 9.76 -9.12
CA ALA A 207 14.37 9.29 -10.20
C ALA A 207 13.32 8.32 -9.67
N GLU A 208 12.05 8.44 -10.09
CA GLU A 208 10.98 7.56 -9.62
C GLU A 208 11.06 6.16 -10.27
N ILE A 209 11.02 5.10 -9.45
CA ILE A 209 11.06 3.69 -9.87
C ILE A 209 9.68 3.03 -9.74
N GLY A 210 8.95 3.39 -8.67
CA GLY A 210 7.75 2.67 -8.24
C GLY A 210 8.05 1.39 -7.42
N PRO A 211 7.04 0.76 -6.80
CA PRO A 211 5.63 1.08 -6.90
C PRO A 211 5.28 2.34 -6.09
N ARG A 212 4.28 3.07 -6.58
CA ARG A 212 3.67 4.21 -5.90
C ARG A 212 2.27 3.84 -5.49
N PHE A 213 1.90 4.15 -4.25
CA PHE A 213 0.55 3.90 -3.76
C PHE A 213 0.24 4.81 -2.58
N ALA A 214 -1.04 5.04 -2.33
CA ALA A 214 -1.53 5.77 -1.17
C ALA A 214 -2.17 4.78 -0.18
N LEU A 215 -1.93 5.01 1.11
CA LEU A 215 -2.53 4.27 2.20
C LEU A 215 -3.45 5.21 2.97
N ASN A 216 -4.74 4.89 3.00
CA ASN A 216 -5.71 5.57 3.84
C ASN A 216 -5.91 4.74 5.13
N PRO A 217 -5.46 5.21 6.31
CA PRO A 217 -5.59 4.49 7.57
C PRO A 217 -7.06 4.28 7.94
N ILE A 218 -7.43 3.05 8.30
CA ILE A 218 -8.80 2.70 8.72
C ILE A 218 -8.85 2.58 10.23
N ARG A 219 -8.13 1.58 10.75
CA ARG A 219 -8.10 1.21 12.17
C ARG A 219 -6.74 0.62 12.54
N MET A 220 -6.35 0.82 13.79
CA MET A 220 -5.19 0.20 14.41
C MET A 220 -5.66 -0.65 15.59
N PHE A 221 -5.05 -1.81 15.75
CA PHE A 221 -5.34 -2.76 16.81
C PHE A 221 -4.09 -3.02 17.64
N GLU A 222 -4.32 -3.27 18.92
CA GLU A 222 -3.26 -3.63 19.88
C GLU A 222 -2.61 -4.97 19.54
N GLY A 223 -3.41 -5.96 19.15
CA GLY A 223 -2.94 -7.30 18.80
C GLY A 223 -2.64 -7.50 17.31
N SER A 224 -2.08 -8.66 16.99
CA SER A 224 -1.88 -9.08 15.60
C SER A 224 -3.20 -9.56 14.99
N PHE A 225 -3.71 -8.81 14.00
CA PHE A 225 -4.96 -9.08 13.29
C PHE A 225 -6.22 -9.17 14.19
N GLY A 226 -6.18 -8.52 15.36
CA GLY A 226 -7.26 -8.51 16.34
C GLY A 226 -6.88 -7.72 17.59
N GLY A 227 -7.70 -7.82 18.64
CA GLY A 227 -7.51 -7.09 19.91
C GLY A 227 -8.24 -5.74 19.97
N ALA A 228 -7.97 -4.98 21.04
CA ALA A 228 -8.59 -3.68 21.26
C ALA A 228 -8.21 -2.68 20.15
N THR A 229 -9.16 -1.82 19.79
CA THR A 229 -8.91 -0.76 18.78
C THR A 229 -8.20 0.40 19.45
N LEU A 230 -6.94 0.64 19.05
CA LEU A 230 -6.14 1.76 19.56
C LEU A 230 -6.47 3.08 18.86
N TYR A 231 -6.81 3.00 17.58
CA TYR A 231 -7.14 4.16 16.76
C TYR A 231 -8.15 3.78 15.68
N GLN A 232 -9.09 4.68 15.41
CA GLN A 232 -10.02 4.59 14.30
C GLN A 232 -10.05 5.94 13.59
N ASN A 233 -9.82 5.93 12.28
CA ASN A 233 -9.84 7.15 11.49
C ASN A 233 -11.29 7.65 11.32
N PRO A 234 -11.63 8.87 11.81
CA PRO A 234 -12.97 9.44 11.65
C PRO A 234 -13.25 9.88 10.20
N HIS A 235 -12.22 10.20 9.42
CA HIS A 235 -12.35 10.67 8.04
C HIS A 235 -12.42 9.52 7.02
N TYR A 236 -12.27 8.27 7.47
CA TYR A 236 -12.33 7.12 6.58
C TYR A 236 -13.77 6.83 6.13
N VAL A 237 -14.01 6.95 4.83
CA VAL A 237 -15.25 6.53 4.18
C VAL A 237 -14.98 5.24 3.38
N PRO A 238 -15.73 4.15 3.61
CA PRO A 238 -15.53 2.92 2.87
C PRO A 238 -15.97 3.07 1.40
N PRO A 239 -15.25 2.48 0.42
CA PRO A 239 -15.62 2.56 -1.01
C PRO A 239 -17.06 2.13 -1.32
N ASN A 240 -17.61 1.20 -0.51
CA ASN A 240 -18.98 0.76 -0.64
C ASN A 240 -20.02 1.85 -0.31
N ALA A 241 -19.71 2.75 0.63
CA ALA A 241 -20.57 3.88 0.95
C ALA A 241 -20.59 4.87 -0.23
N TYR A 242 -19.43 5.20 -0.79
CA TYR A 242 -19.34 6.07 -1.97
C TYR A 242 -20.09 5.48 -3.18
N ARG A 243 -19.96 4.17 -3.44
CA ARG A 243 -20.74 3.49 -4.49
C ARG A 243 -22.25 3.49 -4.23
N ARG A 244 -22.68 3.54 -2.97
CA ARG A 244 -24.11 3.61 -2.60
C ARG A 244 -24.63 5.02 -2.83
N GLU A 245 -23.87 6.03 -2.39
CA GLU A 245 -24.19 7.45 -2.57
C GLU A 245 -24.34 7.81 -4.05
N ARG A 246 -23.37 7.43 -4.89
CA ARG A 246 -23.47 7.64 -6.35
C ARG A 246 -24.68 6.96 -7.00
N ARG A 247 -25.07 5.77 -6.51
CA ARG A 247 -26.29 5.08 -6.97
C ARG A 247 -27.55 5.79 -6.52
N MET A 248 -27.55 6.33 -5.30
CA MET A 248 -28.66 7.12 -4.77
C MET A 248 -28.84 8.42 -5.55
N GLU A 249 -27.76 9.17 -5.81
CA GLU A 249 -27.78 10.37 -6.66
C GLU A 249 -28.34 10.07 -8.06
N ALA A 250 -27.89 8.97 -8.69
CA ALA A 250 -28.39 8.54 -9.98
C ALA A 250 -29.89 8.20 -9.93
N SER A 251 -30.34 7.54 -8.86
CA SER A 251 -31.76 7.24 -8.63
C SER A 251 -32.60 8.51 -8.44
N VAL A 252 -32.11 9.50 -7.69
CA VAL A 252 -32.78 10.79 -7.49
C VAL A 252 -32.88 11.53 -8.83
N LYS A 253 -31.79 11.62 -9.60
CA LYS A 253 -31.81 12.22 -10.94
C LYS A 253 -32.83 11.54 -11.87
N TYR A 254 -32.94 10.22 -11.79
CA TYR A 254 -33.93 9.46 -12.56
C TYR A 254 -35.37 9.75 -12.12
N LYS A 255 -35.64 9.79 -10.81
CA LYS A 255 -36.96 10.16 -10.26
C LYS A 255 -37.39 11.55 -10.71
N ASN A 256 -36.51 12.55 -10.58
CA ASN A 256 -36.78 13.91 -11.01
C ASN A 256 -37.10 14.00 -12.51
N ARG A 257 -36.44 13.17 -13.34
CA ARG A 257 -36.73 13.08 -14.79
C ARG A 257 -38.12 12.50 -15.06
N ILE A 258 -38.53 11.47 -14.33
CA ILE A 258 -39.88 10.89 -14.45
C ILE A 258 -40.93 11.90 -13.99
N GLU A 259 -40.72 12.55 -12.84
CA GLU A 259 -41.64 13.57 -12.32
C GLU A 259 -41.79 14.73 -13.29
N HIS A 260 -40.69 15.23 -13.87
CA HIS A 260 -40.75 16.27 -14.89
C HIS A 260 -41.46 15.79 -16.18
N LYS A 261 -41.31 14.51 -16.57
CA LYS A 261 -42.06 13.94 -17.71
C LYS A 261 -43.56 13.81 -17.41
N LYS A 262 -43.93 13.46 -16.18
CA LYS A 262 -45.33 13.43 -15.71
C LYS A 262 -45.92 14.84 -15.56
N GLY A 263 -45.11 15.82 -15.16
CA GLY A 263 -45.52 17.23 -15.11
C GLY A 263 -45.72 17.86 -16.49
N LYS A 264 -45.09 17.30 -17.53
CA LYS A 264 -45.32 17.62 -18.95
C LYS A 264 -46.51 16.86 -19.57
N VAL A 265 -47.51 16.50 -18.77
CA VAL A 265 -48.82 16.12 -19.34
C VAL A 265 -49.33 17.34 -20.10
N ARG A 266 -49.68 17.14 -21.38
CA ARG A 266 -50.28 18.21 -22.19
C ARG A 266 -51.49 18.76 -21.43
N PRO A 267 -51.58 20.07 -21.19
CA PRO A 267 -52.81 20.63 -20.65
C PRO A 267 -53.96 20.24 -21.58
N GLU A 268 -55.09 19.77 -21.02
CA GLU A 268 -56.26 19.34 -21.81
C GLU A 268 -56.81 20.47 -22.68
N LYS A 269 -56.55 21.72 -22.31
CA LYS A 269 -56.85 22.91 -23.10
C LYS A 269 -55.53 23.57 -23.47
N SER A 270 -55.19 23.56 -24.76
CA SER A 270 -53.93 24.14 -25.25
C SER A 270 -53.95 25.66 -25.18
N TYR A 271 -55.04 26.33 -25.56
CA TYR A 271 -55.29 27.78 -25.40
C TYR A 271 -56.81 28.00 -25.48
N SER A 272 -57.35 29.13 -24.99
CA SER A 272 -58.70 29.55 -25.41
C SER A 272 -58.60 30.01 -26.86
N LEU A 273 -59.21 29.28 -27.80
CA LEU A 273 -59.33 29.72 -29.18
C LEU A 273 -60.11 31.05 -29.20
N ASP A 274 -59.58 32.04 -29.89
CA ASP A 274 -60.26 33.32 -30.10
C ASP A 274 -61.51 33.06 -30.96
N PRO A 275 -62.73 33.45 -30.52
CA PRO A 275 -63.95 33.24 -31.29
C PRO A 275 -63.94 33.86 -32.71
N LEU A 276 -62.99 34.75 -33.02
CA LEU A 276 -62.86 35.42 -34.32
C LEU A 276 -61.83 34.78 -35.26
N ASP A 277 -61.20 33.66 -34.89
CA ASP A 277 -60.17 32.99 -35.73
C ASP A 277 -60.76 32.46 -37.07
N ASP A 278 -62.07 32.22 -37.11
CA ASP A 278 -62.77 31.73 -38.32
C ASP A 278 -63.09 32.84 -39.35
N VAL A 279 -62.85 34.12 -39.03
CA VAL A 279 -63.21 35.27 -39.89
C VAL A 279 -62.37 35.35 -41.18
N PHE A 280 -61.17 34.76 -41.17
CA PHE A 280 -60.25 34.76 -42.32
C PHE A 280 -60.22 33.45 -43.10
N ALA A 281 -61.12 32.50 -42.81
CA ALA A 281 -61.32 31.31 -43.63
C ALA A 281 -62.00 31.72 -44.94
N THR A 282 -61.18 32.14 -45.93
CA THR A 282 -61.64 32.49 -47.28
C THR A 282 -62.44 31.33 -47.85
N GLN A 283 -63.74 31.53 -48.06
CA GLN A 283 -64.56 30.60 -48.83
C GLN A 283 -64.04 30.62 -50.27
N MET A 284 -63.32 29.55 -50.67
CA MET A 284 -63.14 29.28 -52.10
C MET A 284 -64.49 28.82 -52.62
N GLU A 285 -65.26 29.74 -53.19
CA GLU A 285 -66.35 29.37 -54.09
C GLU A 285 -65.73 28.59 -55.25
N GLU A 286 -65.98 27.28 -55.29
CA GLU A 286 -65.82 26.48 -56.49
C GLU A 286 -66.78 27.06 -57.53
N SER A 287 -66.26 27.89 -58.42
CA SER A 287 -66.94 28.23 -59.66
C SER A 287 -67.03 26.96 -60.50
N GLU A 288 -68.15 26.24 -60.42
CA GLU A 288 -68.62 25.39 -61.52
C GLU A 288 -68.75 26.27 -62.77
N SER A 289 -67.85 26.09 -63.72
CA SER A 289 -68.03 26.55 -65.09
C SER A 289 -67.85 25.35 -66.03
N GLU A 290 -68.94 25.12 -66.77
CA GLU A 290 -69.23 24.12 -67.80
C GLU A 290 -68.09 23.74 -68.75
#